data_AF-A0A075JTT1-F1
#
_entry.id   AF-A0A075JTT1-F1
#
_cell.length_a   1.000
_cell.length_b   1.000
_cell.length_c   1.000
_cell.angle_alpha   90.00
_cell.angle_beta   90.00
_cell.angle_gamma   90.00
#
_symmetry.space_group_name_H-M   'P 1'
#
loop_
_entity.id
_entity.type
_entity.pdbx_description
1 polymer ?
#
loop_
_entity_poly.entity_id
_entity_poly.type
_entity_poly.pdbx_seq_one_letter_code
_entity_poly.pdbx_strand_id
1 'polypeptide(L)'
;MRDEIIKLIYPEWFNLDNGEISDGYHTFNELYHHRMILFSVICNQNEDKAWKSKLHADGTMYEDYFIVGITTEEGNYTYHYHLDNWNYFKVKELEYAPEWDGHKPEDITRLLSLGEGGR
;
A
#
# COMPACT_ATOMS: atom_id res chain seq x y z
N MET A 1 32.44 -9.24 -0.40
CA MET A 1 33.74 -8.53 -0.54
C MET A 1 33.62 -7.04 -0.85
N ARG A 2 32.93 -6.58 -1.93
CA ARG A 2 32.79 -5.13 -2.20
C ARG A 2 31.85 -4.42 -1.22
N ASP A 3 30.69 -5.03 -0.94
CA ASP A 3 29.69 -4.46 -0.03
C ASP A 3 30.14 -4.46 1.44
N GLU A 4 30.95 -5.45 1.84
CA GLU A 4 31.56 -5.51 3.18
C GLU A 4 32.57 -4.39 3.41
N ILE A 5 33.33 -4.01 2.38
CA ILE A 5 34.26 -2.88 2.44
C ILE A 5 33.49 -1.55 2.50
N ILE A 6 32.42 -1.39 1.72
CA ILE A 6 31.58 -0.17 1.78
C ILE A 6 30.92 -0.04 3.16
N LYS A 7 30.43 -1.13 3.75
CA LYS A 7 29.85 -1.12 5.09
C LYS A 7 30.83 -0.72 6.20
N LEU A 8 32.11 -1.03 6.03
CA LEU A 8 33.18 -0.62 6.96
C LEU A 8 33.56 0.86 6.79
N ILE A 9 33.46 1.41 5.58
CA ILE A 9 33.85 2.79 5.28
C ILE A 9 32.70 3.78 5.53
N TYR A 10 31.45 3.35 5.31
CA TYR A 10 30.24 4.17 5.48
C TYR A 10 29.16 3.40 6.26
N PRO A 11 29.40 3.01 7.52
CA PRO A 11 28.43 2.25 8.32
C PRO A 11 27.10 3.00 8.50
N GLU A 12 27.14 4.34 8.51
CA GLU A 12 25.96 5.20 8.56
C GLU A 12 25.08 5.07 7.30
N TRP A 13 25.63 4.77 6.12
CA TRP A 13 24.84 4.55 4.90
C TRP A 13 24.06 3.23 4.93
N PHE A 14 24.48 2.29 5.78
CA PHE A 14 23.79 1.01 5.99
C PHE A 14 22.86 1.02 7.20
N ASN A 15 22.88 2.07 8.02
CA ASN A 15 22.07 2.20 9.23
C ASN A 15 21.04 3.35 9.14
N LEU A 16 20.88 3.96 7.96
CA LEU A 16 19.81 4.93 7.72
C LEU A 16 18.50 4.17 7.54
N ASP A 17 17.65 4.23 8.56
CA ASP A 17 16.23 3.97 8.37
C ASP A 17 15.65 5.09 7.51
N ASN A 18 15.55 4.83 6.21
CA ASN A 18 15.00 5.78 5.25
C ASN A 18 13.58 6.23 5.64
N GLY A 19 12.85 5.44 6.44
CA GLY A 19 11.52 5.79 6.92
C GLY A 19 11.50 7.02 7.83
N GLU A 20 12.59 7.30 8.55
CA GLU A 20 12.72 8.45 9.46
C GLU A 20 13.14 9.74 8.75
N ILE A 21 13.35 9.70 7.43
CA ILE A 21 13.60 10.91 6.64
C ILE A 21 12.36 11.80 6.75
N SER A 22 12.57 13.03 7.22
CA SER A 22 11.51 14.01 7.45
C SER A 22 11.51 15.14 6.41
N ASP A 23 10.32 15.60 6.05
CA ASP A 23 10.11 16.83 5.26
C ASP A 23 10.04 18.11 6.14
N GLY A 24 10.26 17.98 7.45
CA GLY A 24 10.12 19.04 8.46
C GLY A 24 8.76 19.05 9.18
N TYR A 25 7.77 18.30 8.70
CA TYR A 25 6.46 18.12 9.33
C TYR A 25 6.14 16.66 9.62
N HIS A 26 6.49 15.75 8.71
CA HIS A 26 6.29 14.31 8.82
C HIS A 26 7.53 13.54 8.39
N THR A 27 7.69 12.34 8.93
CA THR A 27 8.58 11.29 8.41
C THR A 27 7.88 10.48 7.32
N PHE A 28 8.63 9.76 6.48
CA PHE A 28 8.00 8.82 5.54
C PHE A 28 7.19 7.74 6.25
N ASN A 29 7.65 7.25 7.40
CA ASN A 29 6.91 6.30 8.23
C ASN A 29 5.53 6.85 8.63
N GLU A 30 5.46 8.10 9.09
CA GLU A 30 4.19 8.77 9.42
C GLU A 30 3.29 8.92 8.19
N LEU A 31 3.83 9.36 7.05
CA LEU A 31 3.06 9.51 5.82
C LEU A 31 2.50 8.17 5.30
N TYR A 32 3.28 7.09 5.36
CA TYR A 32 2.81 5.75 5.00
C TYR A 32 1.72 5.26 5.95
N HIS A 33 1.86 5.52 7.25
CA HIS A 33 0.84 5.21 8.24
C HIS A 33 -0.45 5.99 8.00
N HIS A 34 -0.37 7.31 7.79
CA HIS A 34 -1.53 8.14 7.47
C HIS A 34 -2.23 7.67 6.20
N ARG A 35 -1.48 7.37 5.13
CA ARG A 35 -2.02 6.84 3.87
C ARG A 35 -2.78 5.53 4.11
N MET A 36 -2.23 4.63 4.93
CA MET A 36 -2.88 3.36 5.27
C MET A 36 -4.21 3.58 6.01
N ILE A 37 -4.23 4.46 7.01
CA ILE A 37 -5.46 4.77 7.76
C ILE A 37 -6.50 5.44 6.85
N LEU A 38 -6.12 6.46 6.08
CA LEU A 38 -7.02 7.15 5.15
C LEU A 38 -7.59 6.18 4.10
N PHE A 39 -6.75 5.32 3.53
CA PHE A 39 -7.19 4.33 2.56
C PHE A 39 -8.12 3.29 3.19
N SER A 40 -7.88 2.89 4.44
CA SER A 40 -8.80 1.99 5.17
C SER A 40 -10.19 2.61 5.34
N VAL A 41 -10.28 3.91 5.62
CA VAL A 41 -11.56 4.62 5.70
C VAL A 41 -12.28 4.60 4.35
N ILE A 42 -11.57 4.91 3.26
CA ILE A 42 -12.12 4.88 1.90
C ILE A 42 -12.64 3.48 1.54
N CYS A 43 -11.83 2.45 1.74
CA CYS A 43 -12.21 1.07 1.46
C CYS A 43 -13.43 0.63 2.28
N ASN A 44 -13.45 0.93 3.58
CA ASN A 44 -14.54 0.55 4.46
C ASN A 44 -15.85 1.30 4.13
N GLN A 45 -15.79 2.51 3.57
CA GLN A 45 -16.96 3.26 3.11
C GLN A 45 -17.47 2.79 1.74
N ASN A 46 -16.68 2.00 1.01
CA ASN A 46 -16.97 1.49 -0.32
C ASN A 46 -16.80 -0.04 -0.35
N GLU A 47 -17.34 -0.73 0.67
CA GLU A 47 -17.11 -2.17 0.90
C GLU A 47 -17.57 -3.07 -0.27
N ASP A 48 -18.50 -2.59 -1.10
CA ASP A 48 -18.99 -3.25 -2.31
C ASP A 48 -17.97 -3.22 -3.47
N LYS A 49 -17.07 -2.24 -3.46
CA LYS A 49 -16.00 -2.05 -4.46
C LYS A 49 -14.62 -2.44 -3.93
N ALA A 50 -14.46 -2.55 -2.63
CA ALA A 50 -13.19 -2.81 -1.99
C ALA A 50 -12.99 -4.29 -1.62
N TRP A 51 -11.73 -4.71 -1.64
CA TRP A 51 -11.34 -6.08 -1.40
C TRP A 51 -9.93 -6.16 -0.80
N LYS A 52 -9.60 -7.26 -0.13
CA LYS A 52 -8.26 -7.56 0.36
C LYS A 52 -7.89 -9.02 0.10
N SER A 53 -6.61 -9.30 -0.08
CA SER A 53 -6.09 -10.66 -0.26
C SER A 53 -4.69 -10.78 0.33
N LYS A 54 -4.35 -11.99 0.80
CA LYS A 54 -3.00 -12.34 1.23
C LYS A 54 -2.12 -12.80 0.07
N LEU A 55 -2.66 -12.95 -1.14
CA LEU A 55 -1.95 -13.42 -2.31
C LEU A 55 -2.22 -12.51 -3.51
N HIS A 56 -1.22 -12.30 -4.34
CA HIS A 56 -1.38 -11.77 -5.69
C HIS A 56 -2.13 -12.77 -6.59
N ALA A 57 -2.50 -12.33 -7.79
CA ALA A 57 -3.14 -13.19 -8.79
C ALA A 57 -2.31 -14.45 -9.13
N ASP A 58 -0.98 -14.36 -9.08
CA ASP A 58 -0.05 -15.47 -9.36
C ASP A 58 0.26 -16.35 -8.15
N GLY A 59 -0.36 -16.09 -7.01
CA GLY A 59 -0.15 -16.82 -5.76
C GLY A 59 1.11 -16.40 -4.98
N THR A 60 1.82 -15.35 -5.39
CA THR A 60 2.94 -14.79 -4.63
C THR A 60 2.49 -13.71 -3.64
N MET A 61 3.33 -13.38 -2.66
CA MET A 61 3.20 -12.19 -1.80
C MET A 61 4.56 -11.88 -1.14
N TYR A 62 4.75 -10.65 -0.69
CA TYR A 62 5.88 -10.31 0.18
C TYR A 62 5.69 -10.92 1.57
N GLU A 63 6.78 -11.33 2.22
CA GLU A 63 6.73 -11.91 3.56
C GLU A 63 6.05 -10.95 4.55
N ASP A 64 5.02 -11.43 5.25
CA ASP A 64 4.18 -10.69 6.21
C ASP A 64 3.39 -9.49 5.64
N TYR A 65 3.10 -9.48 4.34
CA TYR A 65 2.23 -8.46 3.72
C TYR A 65 0.90 -9.02 3.24
N PHE A 66 -0.03 -8.10 2.99
CA PHE A 66 -1.23 -8.33 2.20
C PHE A 66 -1.44 -7.20 1.22
N ILE A 67 -2.30 -7.42 0.23
CA ILE A 67 -2.74 -6.42 -0.73
C ILE A 67 -4.21 -6.06 -0.47
N VAL A 68 -4.50 -4.76 -0.52
CA VAL A 68 -5.86 -4.22 -0.49
C VAL A 68 -6.07 -3.39 -1.73
N GLY A 69 -7.26 -3.51 -2.33
CA GLY A 69 -7.64 -2.76 -3.51
C GLY A 69 -9.06 -2.23 -3.44
N ILE A 70 -9.30 -1.21 -4.25
CA ILE A 70 -10.63 -0.71 -4.56
C ILE A 70 -10.80 -0.63 -6.07
N THR A 71 -11.92 -1.17 -6.57
CA THR A 71 -12.25 -1.14 -7.98
C THR A 71 -12.91 0.20 -8.34
N THR A 72 -12.32 0.87 -9.33
CA THR A 72 -12.81 2.13 -9.91
C THR A 72 -13.21 1.91 -11.37
N GLU A 73 -13.81 2.91 -12.02
CA GLU A 73 -14.16 2.83 -13.45
C GLU A 73 -12.93 2.67 -14.36
N GLU A 74 -11.78 3.18 -13.91
CA GLU A 74 -10.51 3.14 -14.62
C GLU A 74 -9.65 1.90 -14.28
N GLY A 75 -10.17 0.99 -13.45
CA GLY A 75 -9.46 -0.20 -12.97
C GLY A 75 -9.25 -0.23 -11.45
N ASN A 76 -8.45 -1.18 -10.98
CA ASN A 76 -8.16 -1.29 -9.56
C ASN A 76 -7.10 -0.25 -9.15
N TYR A 77 -7.17 0.22 -7.90
CA TYR A 77 -6.07 0.92 -7.27
C TYR A 77 -5.73 0.21 -5.95
N THR A 78 -4.46 -0.11 -5.74
CA THR A 78 -4.05 -1.06 -4.70
C THR A 78 -2.86 -0.57 -3.87
N TYR A 79 -2.77 -1.08 -2.64
CA TYR A 79 -1.60 -0.93 -1.78
C TYR A 79 -1.27 -2.24 -1.07
N HIS A 80 0.01 -2.41 -0.78
CA HIS A 80 0.53 -3.45 0.10
C HIS A 80 0.79 -2.90 1.49
N TYR A 81 0.37 -3.63 2.52
CA TYR A 81 0.63 -3.30 3.91
C TYR A 81 1.03 -4.55 4.70
N HIS A 82 1.73 -4.34 5.81
CA HIS A 82 2.06 -5.41 6.74
C HIS A 82 0.80 -6.03 7.36
N LEU A 83 0.80 -7.35 7.58
CA LEU A 83 -0.33 -8.15 8.07
C LEU A 83 -0.91 -7.66 9.41
N ASP A 84 -0.11 -7.01 10.25
CA ASP A 84 -0.61 -6.42 11.51
C ASP A 84 -1.70 -5.36 11.27
N ASN A 85 -1.76 -4.78 10.08
CA ASN A 85 -2.78 -3.79 9.69
C ASN A 85 -4.04 -4.43 9.06
N TRP A 86 -4.11 -5.75 8.93
CA TRP A 86 -5.20 -6.48 8.27
C TRP A 86 -6.59 -6.10 8.77
N ASN A 87 -6.70 -5.85 10.08
CA ASN A 87 -7.98 -5.59 10.75
C ASN A 87 -8.50 -4.16 10.60
N TYR A 88 -7.71 -3.22 10.07
CA TYR A 88 -8.20 -1.90 9.70
C TYR A 88 -9.13 -1.95 8.47
N PHE A 89 -8.96 -2.98 7.63
CA PHE A 89 -9.72 -3.16 6.39
C PHE A 89 -10.83 -4.20 6.58
N LYS A 90 -12.07 -3.71 6.69
CA LYS A 90 -13.29 -4.51 6.90
C LYS A 90 -14.02 -4.69 5.57
N VAL A 91 -13.33 -5.26 4.59
CA VAL A 91 -13.82 -5.43 3.21
C VAL A 91 -13.71 -6.89 2.78
N LYS A 92 -14.26 -7.22 1.62
CA LYS A 92 -14.31 -8.59 1.11
C LYS A 92 -12.92 -9.22 1.04
N GLU A 93 -12.78 -10.41 1.62
CA GLU A 93 -11.57 -11.22 1.51
C GLU A 93 -11.62 -12.07 0.23
N LEU A 94 -10.55 -11.99 -0.56
CA LEU A 94 -10.36 -12.81 -1.77
C LEU A 94 -9.23 -13.80 -1.55
N GLU A 95 -9.37 -15.00 -2.11
CA GLU A 95 -8.32 -16.01 -2.11
C GLU A 95 -7.06 -15.50 -2.84
N TYR A 96 -7.25 -14.87 -4.00
CA TYR A 96 -6.22 -14.19 -4.78
C TYR A 96 -6.71 -12.79 -5.19
N ALA A 97 -5.80 -11.82 -5.21
CA ALA A 97 -6.07 -10.51 -5.79
C ALA A 97 -6.36 -10.61 -7.31
N PRO A 98 -7.12 -9.67 -7.89
CA PRO A 98 -7.22 -9.51 -9.34
C PRO A 98 -5.84 -9.32 -9.99
N GLU A 99 -5.74 -9.65 -11.28
CA GLU A 99 -4.53 -9.37 -12.07
C GLU A 99 -4.18 -7.88 -12.02
N TRP A 100 -2.89 -7.58 -11.85
CA TRP A 100 -2.41 -6.20 -11.84
C TRP A 100 -2.50 -5.61 -13.25
N ASP A 101 -3.17 -4.46 -13.35
CA ASP A 101 -3.43 -3.75 -14.60
C ASP A 101 -2.32 -2.76 -14.99
N GLY A 102 -1.22 -2.74 -14.23
CA GLY A 102 -0.08 -1.85 -14.49
C GLY A 102 -0.21 -0.45 -13.90
N HIS A 103 -1.19 -0.18 -13.02
CA HIS A 103 -1.35 1.14 -12.40
C HIS A 103 -0.12 1.57 -11.59
N LYS A 104 0.10 2.88 -11.55
CA LYS A 104 1.27 3.54 -10.96
C LYS A 104 0.85 4.56 -9.89
N PRO A 105 1.80 5.09 -9.09
CA PRO A 105 1.49 6.12 -8.10
C PRO A 105 0.76 7.35 -8.67
N GLU A 106 1.09 7.77 -9.90
CA GLU A 106 0.44 8.87 -10.61
C GLU A 106 -1.04 8.62 -10.94
N ASP A 107 -1.50 7.36 -10.94
CA ASP A 107 -2.89 6.99 -11.17
C ASP A 107 -3.77 7.14 -9.91
N ILE A 108 -3.27 7.78 -8.85
CA ILE A 108 -4.02 8.02 -7.60
C ILE A 108 -5.38 8.73 -7.84
N THR A 109 -5.50 9.48 -8.93
CA THR A 109 -6.73 10.19 -9.31
C THR A 109 -7.89 9.26 -9.67
N ARG A 110 -7.64 7.96 -9.93
CA ARG A 110 -8.71 6.96 -10.12
C ARG A 110 -9.70 6.94 -8.95
N LEU A 111 -9.22 7.23 -7.74
CA LEU A 111 -10.05 7.30 -6.52
C LEU A 111 -11.08 8.43 -6.55
N LEU A 112 -10.89 9.48 -7.36
CA LEU A 112 -11.84 10.59 -7.46
C LEU A 112 -13.21 10.14 -7.98
N SER A 113 -13.24 9.12 -8.83
CA SER A 113 -14.49 8.51 -9.35
C SER A 113 -15.40 7.97 -8.25
N LEU A 114 -14.87 7.69 -7.05
CA LEU A 114 -15.67 7.21 -5.91
C LEU A 114 -16.62 8.30 -5.37
N GLY A 115 -16.29 9.58 -5.55
CA GLY A 115 -17.07 10.72 -5.05
C GLY A 115 -18.11 11.25 -6.03
N GLU A 116 -18.09 10.82 -7.30
CA GLU A 116 -18.91 11.41 -8.38
C GLU A 116 -20.31 10.80 -8.47
N GLY A 117 -20.57 9.66 -7.83
CA GLY A 117 -21.87 8.98 -7.81
C GLY A 117 -22.85 9.42 -6.72
N GLY A 118 -22.51 10.45 -5.92
CA GLY A 118 -23.24 10.85 -4.71
C GLY A 118 -23.85 12.26 -4.71
N ARG A 119 -24.06 12.89 -5.88
CA ARG A 119 -24.77 14.16 -6.01
C ARG A 119 -26.10 14.00 -6.75
#